data_AF-A0A1M7IGA8-F1
#
_entry.id   AF-A0A1M7IGA8-F1
#
_cell.length_a   1.000
_cell.length_b   1.000
_cell.length_c   1.000
_cell.angle_alpha   90.00
_cell.angle_beta   90.00
_cell.angle_gamma   90.00
#
_symmetry.space_group_name_H-M   'P 1'
#
loop_
_entity.id
_entity.type
_entity.pdbx_description
1 polymer ?
#
loop_
_entity_poly.entity_id
_entity_poly.type
_entity_poly.pdbx_seq_one_letter_code
_entity_poly.pdbx_strand_id
1 'polypeptide(L)'
;MNWEYFGKTVYSGLGYARVKQEDSSFETKSFLLEKENIATWSYGDLCSSLGKKYAQSDKNWIICGYDRPDSSIHEVHILHKYKGEYKIHSSFPNKWHIFTAVGMNPSDFYVEDSLFVALLDFKMSNSGVSWLHYLYYSTDGGKSWHNRKLPRFSEERLMVTEDKILILGLDEYSQKGRILVSILTMPRPKR
;
A
#
# COMPACT_ATOMS: atom_id res chain seq x y z
N MET A 1 -2.17 -7.79 18.84
CA MET A 1 -3.15 -8.25 17.81
C MET A 1 -2.46 -9.31 16.97
N ASN A 2 -3.08 -10.45 16.68
CA ASN A 2 -2.51 -11.53 15.86
C ASN A 2 -3.20 -11.56 14.48
N TRP A 3 -2.47 -11.96 13.44
CA TRP A 3 -3.05 -12.18 12.12
C TRP A 3 -3.82 -13.51 12.11
N GLU A 4 -4.98 -13.51 11.48
CA GLU A 4 -5.69 -14.74 11.14
C GLU A 4 -5.57 -14.98 9.63
N TYR A 5 -5.01 -16.15 9.27
CA TYR A 5 -4.83 -16.58 7.88
C TYR A 5 -6.08 -17.31 7.40
N PHE A 6 -6.79 -16.73 6.45
CA PHE A 6 -8.00 -17.33 5.88
C PHE A 6 -7.73 -17.75 4.42
N GLY A 7 -7.15 -18.95 4.27
CA GLY A 7 -7.18 -19.72 3.02
C GLY A 7 -6.03 -19.46 2.05
N LYS A 8 -5.49 -20.58 1.52
CA LYS A 8 -4.61 -20.68 0.35
C LYS A 8 -5.44 -21.25 -0.79
N THR A 9 -5.68 -20.51 -1.87
CA THR A 9 -6.36 -21.06 -3.05
C THR A 9 -5.51 -20.94 -4.30
N VAL A 10 -5.73 -21.83 -5.26
CA VAL A 10 -5.00 -21.92 -6.53
C VAL A 10 -5.95 -21.50 -7.64
N TYR A 11 -5.73 -20.32 -8.21
CA TYR A 11 -6.54 -19.79 -9.30
C TYR A 11 -5.89 -20.12 -10.66
N SER A 12 -6.65 -20.68 -11.59
CA SER A 12 -6.19 -20.98 -12.96
C SER A 12 -6.90 -20.07 -13.96
N GLY A 13 -6.28 -18.95 -14.34
CA GLY A 13 -6.78 -18.05 -15.38
C GLY A 13 -6.03 -16.72 -15.44
N LEU A 14 -5.69 -16.28 -16.66
CA LEU A 14 -5.08 -14.98 -16.97
C LEU A 14 -5.91 -13.83 -16.40
N GLY A 15 -5.22 -12.88 -15.76
CA GLY A 15 -5.79 -11.84 -14.91
C GLY A 15 -6.82 -10.94 -15.58
N TYR A 16 -8.03 -10.94 -15.01
CA TYR A 16 -8.77 -9.76 -14.56
C TYR A 16 -9.52 -10.23 -13.31
N ALA A 17 -9.24 -9.67 -12.14
CA ALA A 17 -10.13 -9.80 -11.00
C ALA A 17 -11.40 -8.99 -11.32
N ARG A 18 -12.34 -9.58 -12.07
CA ARG A 18 -13.72 -9.08 -12.14
C ARG A 18 -14.37 -9.45 -10.82
N VAL A 19 -14.34 -8.50 -9.88
CA VAL A 19 -15.37 -8.39 -8.84
C VAL A 19 -16.71 -8.51 -9.56
N LYS A 20 -17.55 -9.49 -9.21
CA LYS A 20 -18.85 -9.62 -9.87
C LYS A 20 -19.62 -8.32 -9.63
N GLN A 21 -20.43 -7.89 -10.59
CA GLN A 21 -21.28 -6.71 -10.41
C GLN A 21 -22.19 -6.85 -9.17
N GLU A 22 -22.48 -8.08 -8.76
CA GLU A 22 -23.20 -8.46 -7.54
C GLU A 22 -22.38 -8.24 -6.25
N ASP A 23 -21.04 -8.29 -6.31
CA ASP A 23 -20.15 -7.95 -5.19
C ASP A 23 -19.90 -6.42 -5.11
N SER A 24 -20.23 -5.68 -6.18
CA SER A 24 -20.20 -4.21 -6.21
C SER A 24 -21.44 -3.54 -5.63
N SER A 25 -22.48 -4.31 -5.27
CA SER A 25 -23.69 -3.81 -4.60
C SER A 25 -23.57 -3.72 -3.09
N PHE A 26 -22.41 -4.00 -2.51
CA PHE A 26 -22.10 -3.50 -1.17
C PHE A 26 -22.03 -1.96 -1.25
N GLU A 27 -22.94 -1.27 -0.58
CA GLU A 27 -22.89 0.20 -0.40
C GLU A 27 -21.58 0.68 0.26
N THR A 28 -20.77 -0.26 0.75
CA THR A 28 -19.38 -0.05 1.15
C THR A 28 -18.54 0.20 -0.10
N LYS A 29 -18.22 1.48 -0.36
CA LYS A 29 -17.26 1.93 -1.36
C LYS A 29 -16.05 0.99 -1.35
N SER A 30 -15.92 0.12 -2.34
CA SER A 30 -14.69 -0.64 -2.54
C SER A 30 -13.61 0.34 -2.94
N PHE A 31 -12.78 0.76 -1.98
CA PHE A 31 -11.66 1.70 -2.16
C PHE A 31 -10.51 1.03 -2.92
N LEU A 32 -10.75 0.63 -4.16
CA LEU A 32 -9.67 0.24 -5.05
C LEU A 32 -8.90 1.51 -5.38
N LEU A 33 -7.75 1.72 -4.73
CA LEU A 33 -6.84 2.77 -5.16
C LEU A 33 -6.44 2.50 -6.61
N GLU A 34 -6.63 3.51 -7.46
CA GLU A 34 -6.15 3.47 -8.82
C GLU A 34 -4.67 3.80 -8.80
N LYS A 35 -3.85 2.94 -9.40
CA LYS A 35 -2.47 3.29 -9.73
C LYS A 35 -2.56 4.49 -10.67
N GLU A 36 -2.18 5.67 -10.19
CA GLU A 36 -2.32 6.85 -11.01
C GLU A 36 -1.21 6.88 -12.07
N ASN A 37 -1.61 6.84 -13.34
CA ASN A 37 -0.79 7.23 -14.47
C ASN A 37 -0.82 8.77 -14.67
N ILE A 38 -0.95 9.55 -13.60
CA ILE A 38 -0.97 11.02 -13.69
C ILE A 38 0.46 11.54 -13.78
N ALA A 39 0.66 12.47 -14.71
CA ALA A 39 1.93 13.09 -14.96
C ALA A 39 2.44 13.88 -13.74
N THR A 40 3.76 13.77 -13.54
CA THR A 40 4.48 14.03 -12.28
C THR A 40 4.38 15.47 -11.77
N TRP A 41 4.15 16.41 -12.68
CA TRP A 41 4.04 17.85 -12.41
C TRP A 41 2.81 18.24 -11.56
N SER A 42 1.79 17.39 -11.46
CA SER A 42 0.58 17.68 -10.65
C SER A 42 0.84 17.73 -9.14
N TYR A 43 2.00 17.24 -8.69
CA TYR A 43 2.39 17.14 -7.28
C TYR A 43 3.66 17.93 -6.95
N GLY A 44 4.17 18.73 -7.91
CA GLY A 44 5.46 19.41 -7.79
C GLY A 44 6.59 18.43 -7.44
N ASP A 45 7.48 18.85 -6.54
CA ASP A 45 8.60 18.02 -6.05
C ASP A 45 8.21 17.13 -4.85
N LEU A 46 6.92 16.93 -4.58
CA LEU A 46 6.45 16.15 -3.43
C LEU A 46 6.42 14.64 -3.68
N CYS A 47 6.45 14.22 -4.94
CA CYS A 47 6.50 12.81 -5.34
C CYS A 47 7.58 12.60 -6.39
N SER A 48 8.25 11.46 -6.37
CA SER A 48 9.18 11.06 -7.42
C SER A 48 8.47 11.02 -8.77
N SER A 49 9.20 11.37 -9.83
CA SER A 49 8.70 11.25 -11.20
C SER A 49 8.55 9.79 -11.63
N LEU A 50 9.35 8.91 -11.04
CA LEU A 50 9.46 7.50 -11.40
C LEU A 50 8.85 6.55 -10.34
N GLY A 51 8.44 7.09 -9.19
CA GLY A 51 7.85 6.33 -8.09
C GLY A 51 6.40 5.90 -8.32
N LYS A 52 5.99 4.79 -7.69
CA LYS A 52 4.58 4.38 -7.66
C LYS A 52 3.72 5.43 -6.92
N LYS A 53 2.49 5.62 -7.39
CA LYS A 53 1.53 6.59 -6.87
C LYS A 53 0.14 5.99 -6.79
N TYR A 54 -0.53 6.24 -5.69
CA TYR A 54 -1.88 5.78 -5.44
C TYR A 54 -2.68 6.90 -4.75
N ALA A 55 -3.94 7.06 -5.15
CA ALA A 55 -4.83 8.08 -4.62
C ALA A 55 -6.14 7.44 -4.15
N GLN A 56 -6.71 7.94 -3.05
CA GLN A 56 -8.09 7.61 -2.69
C GLN A 56 -9.07 8.19 -3.72
N SER A 57 -10.30 7.66 -3.74
CA SER A 57 -11.32 8.02 -4.72
C SER A 57 -11.65 9.52 -4.78
N ASP A 58 -11.54 10.22 -3.63
CA ASP A 58 -11.77 11.66 -3.54
C ASP A 58 -10.56 12.50 -4.01
N LYS A 59 -9.42 11.84 -4.26
CA LYS A 59 -8.13 12.41 -4.62
C LYS A 59 -7.62 13.48 -3.66
N ASN A 60 -8.11 13.54 -2.42
CA ASN A 60 -7.56 14.43 -1.42
C ASN A 60 -6.36 13.80 -0.70
N TRP A 61 -6.30 12.47 -0.69
CA TRP A 61 -5.25 11.69 -0.08
C TRP A 61 -4.47 10.91 -1.11
N ILE A 62 -3.14 11.06 -1.07
CA ILE A 62 -2.22 10.41 -2.00
C ILE A 62 -1.08 9.78 -1.22
N ILE A 63 -0.65 8.61 -1.64
CA ILE A 63 0.61 8.02 -1.23
C ILE A 63 1.54 7.88 -2.44
N CYS A 64 2.81 8.25 -2.29
CA CYS A 64 3.77 8.17 -3.39
C CYS A 64 5.18 7.91 -2.91
N GLY A 65 5.98 7.26 -3.75
CA GLY A 65 7.44 7.19 -3.55
C GLY A 65 8.08 8.55 -3.82
N TYR A 66 9.15 8.87 -3.09
CA TYR A 66 9.98 10.05 -3.26
C TYR A 66 11.46 9.66 -3.18
N ASP A 67 12.21 10.03 -4.21
CA ASP A 67 13.65 9.78 -4.30
C ASP A 67 14.35 11.12 -4.35
N ARG A 68 15.19 11.42 -3.35
CA ARG A 68 16.07 12.59 -3.47
C ARG A 68 17.21 12.24 -4.42
N PRO A 69 17.40 12.97 -5.54
CA PRO A 69 18.41 12.63 -6.55
C PRO A 69 19.85 12.61 -6.01
N ASP A 70 20.10 13.33 -4.92
CA ASP A 70 21.38 13.53 -4.26
C ASP A 70 21.53 12.77 -2.93
N SER A 71 20.57 11.91 -2.58
CA SER A 71 20.54 11.20 -1.30
C SER A 71 20.43 9.69 -1.49
N SER A 72 20.99 8.95 -0.52
CA SER A 72 20.71 7.52 -0.35
C SER A 72 19.45 7.24 0.47
N ILE A 73 18.69 8.30 0.78
CA ILE A 73 17.42 8.25 1.51
C ILE A 73 16.31 8.30 0.47
N HIS A 74 15.55 7.22 0.43
CA HIS A 74 14.34 7.06 -0.36
C HIS A 74 13.17 7.07 0.59
N GLU A 75 12.09 7.78 0.26
CA GLU A 75 10.97 7.99 1.16
C GLU A 75 9.66 7.58 0.50
N VAL A 76 8.66 7.33 1.34
CA VAL A 76 7.26 7.33 0.91
C VAL A 76 6.57 8.50 1.57
N HIS A 77 5.88 9.32 0.80
CA HIS A 77 5.09 10.44 1.30
C HIS A 77 3.61 10.10 1.28
N ILE A 78 2.90 10.50 2.33
CA ILE A 78 1.46 10.67 2.34
C ILE A 78 1.18 12.17 2.18
N LEU A 79 0.44 12.53 1.15
CA LEU A 79 0.04 13.90 0.85
C LEU A 79 -1.44 14.10 1.17
N HIS A 80 -1.77 15.29 1.64
CA HIS A 80 -3.15 15.75 1.83
C HIS A 80 -3.39 17.05 1.06
N LYS A 81 -4.50 17.11 0.32
CA LYS A 81 -4.93 18.32 -0.39
C LYS A 81 -5.67 19.26 0.56
N TYR A 82 -5.09 20.43 0.80
CA TYR A 82 -5.70 21.48 1.61
C TYR A 82 -5.77 22.78 0.82
N LYS A 83 -6.98 23.35 0.68
CA LYS A 83 -7.22 24.59 -0.08
C LYS A 83 -6.67 24.56 -1.53
N GLY A 84 -6.75 23.40 -2.17
CA GLY A 84 -6.33 23.23 -3.56
C GLY A 84 -4.88 22.76 -3.75
N GLU A 85 -4.06 22.78 -2.70
CA GLU A 85 -2.64 22.42 -2.76
C GLU A 85 -2.34 21.15 -1.97
N TYR A 86 -1.48 20.29 -2.49
CA TYR A 86 -0.98 19.14 -1.75
C TYR A 86 0.15 19.53 -0.80
N LYS A 87 0.12 18.98 0.41
CA LYS A 87 1.19 19.11 1.40
C LYS A 87 1.55 17.73 1.95
N ILE A 88 2.81 17.56 2.35
CA ILE A 88 3.26 16.35 3.05
C ILE A 88 2.55 16.31 4.40
N HIS A 89 1.75 15.27 4.61
CA HIS A 89 1.12 14.94 5.87
C HIS A 89 2.01 14.01 6.70
N SER A 90 2.60 13.00 6.05
CA SER A 90 3.55 12.07 6.69
C SER A 90 4.64 11.66 5.69
N SER A 91 5.86 11.40 6.19
CA SER A 91 6.96 10.82 5.40
C SER A 91 7.53 9.59 6.10
N PHE A 92 7.87 8.57 5.31
CA PHE A 92 8.49 7.33 5.76
C PHE A 92 9.84 7.15 5.06
N PRO A 93 10.95 7.45 5.74
CA PRO A 93 12.27 7.14 5.21
C PRO A 93 12.53 5.62 5.20
N ASN A 94 13.07 5.11 4.09
CA ASN A 94 13.43 3.70 3.93
C ASN A 94 14.33 3.18 5.07
N LYS A 95 15.24 4.03 5.56
CA LYS A 95 16.20 3.70 6.61
C LYS A 95 15.64 3.78 8.04
N TRP A 96 14.41 4.28 8.25
CA TRP A 96 13.83 4.43 9.59
C TRP A 96 13.66 3.07 10.28
N HIS A 97 13.23 2.05 9.54
CA HIS A 97 12.99 0.72 10.10
C HIS A 97 14.03 -0.31 9.69
N ILE A 98 14.62 -0.15 8.51
CA ILE A 98 15.60 -1.09 7.98
C ILE A 98 16.76 -0.27 7.44
N PHE A 99 17.80 -0.08 8.25
CA PHE A 99 18.93 0.80 7.91
C PHE A 99 19.67 0.37 6.63
N THR A 100 19.56 -0.91 6.24
CA THR A 100 20.15 -1.47 5.02
C THR A 100 19.25 -1.36 3.80
N ALA A 101 18.03 -0.85 3.93
CA ALA A 101 17.15 -0.68 2.79
C ALA A 101 17.76 0.33 1.81
N VAL A 102 17.73 -0.02 0.52
CA VAL A 102 18.25 0.79 -0.58
C VAL A 102 17.15 1.49 -1.37
N GLY A 103 15.88 1.32 -0.97
CA GLY A 103 14.74 1.93 -1.62
C GLY A 103 13.44 1.59 -0.90
N MET A 104 12.37 2.31 -1.21
CA MET A 104 11.05 2.09 -0.64
C MET A 104 9.96 2.52 -1.62
N ASN A 105 8.84 1.81 -1.65
CA ASN A 105 7.69 2.17 -2.48
C ASN A 105 6.38 1.94 -1.72
N PRO A 106 5.34 2.74 -1.99
CA PRO A 106 3.99 2.36 -1.60
C PRO A 106 3.49 1.22 -2.49
N SER A 107 2.62 0.40 -1.92
CA SER A 107 1.94 -0.71 -2.57
C SER A 107 0.42 -0.50 -2.59
N ASP A 108 -0.17 -0.08 -1.46
CA ASP A 108 -1.58 0.31 -1.34
C ASP A 108 -1.78 1.22 -0.11
N PHE A 109 -2.93 1.88 0.02
CA PHE A 109 -3.19 2.87 1.08
C PHE A 109 -4.69 3.09 1.37
N TYR A 110 -5.00 3.51 2.60
CA TYR A 110 -6.35 3.80 3.07
C TYR A 110 -6.31 4.87 4.16
N VAL A 111 -7.28 5.79 4.10
CA VAL A 111 -7.55 6.81 5.11
C VAL A 111 -9.05 6.89 5.36
N GLU A 112 -9.42 6.92 6.64
CA GLU A 112 -10.76 7.28 7.10
C GLU A 112 -10.65 7.86 8.52
N ASP A 113 -11.15 9.08 8.71
CA ASP A 113 -11.03 9.84 9.96
C ASP A 113 -9.57 9.92 10.48
N SER A 114 -9.25 9.20 11.55
CA SER A 114 -7.89 9.10 12.10
C SER A 114 -7.21 7.77 11.83
N LEU A 115 -7.89 6.84 11.15
CA LEU A 115 -7.31 5.58 10.75
C LEU A 115 -6.59 5.78 9.41
N PHE A 116 -5.29 5.54 9.42
CA PHE A 116 -4.47 5.48 8.24
C PHE A 116 -3.87 4.08 8.15
N VAL A 117 -3.86 3.49 6.96
CA VAL A 117 -3.31 2.16 6.73
C VAL A 117 -2.56 2.16 5.40
N ALA A 118 -1.31 1.74 5.37
CA ALA A 118 -0.48 1.71 4.18
C ALA A 118 0.23 0.36 4.04
N LEU A 119 0.36 -0.13 2.81
CA LEU A 119 1.26 -1.24 2.47
C LEU A 119 2.51 -0.64 1.85
N LEU A 120 3.66 -0.91 2.45
CA LEU A 120 4.96 -0.35 2.07
C LEU A 120 5.97 -1.46 1.79
N ASP A 121 6.67 -1.33 0.67
CA ASP A 121 7.66 -2.28 0.18
C ASP A 121 9.07 -1.69 0.34
N PHE A 122 9.96 -2.39 1.05
CA PHE A 122 11.35 -2.02 1.21
C PHE A 122 12.25 -2.83 0.29
N LYS A 123 13.04 -2.14 -0.54
CA LYS A 123 14.05 -2.75 -1.40
C LYS A 123 15.31 -2.98 -0.59
N MET A 124 15.78 -4.23 -0.50
CA MET A 124 16.94 -4.58 0.34
C MET A 124 18.28 -4.56 -0.39
N SER A 125 18.28 -4.74 -1.71
CA SER A 125 19.50 -4.65 -2.51
C SER A 125 19.19 -4.18 -3.94
N ASN A 126 20.20 -3.61 -4.60
CA ASN A 126 20.09 -3.23 -6.01
C ASN A 126 20.26 -4.42 -6.97
N SER A 127 20.86 -5.51 -6.50
CA SER A 127 21.28 -6.67 -7.30
C SER A 127 20.38 -7.91 -7.14
N GLY A 128 19.29 -7.85 -6.38
CA GLY A 128 18.38 -8.98 -6.19
C GLY A 128 17.00 -8.58 -5.68
N VAL A 129 15.98 -9.35 -6.07
CA VAL A 129 14.55 -9.11 -5.80
C VAL A 129 14.19 -9.47 -4.35
N SER A 130 14.83 -8.82 -3.38
CA SER A 130 14.49 -8.95 -1.96
C SER A 130 13.70 -7.73 -1.53
N TRP A 131 12.38 -7.81 -1.70
CA TRP A 131 11.44 -6.83 -1.16
C TRP A 131 10.90 -7.34 0.18
N LEU A 132 10.87 -6.46 1.17
CA LEU A 132 10.18 -6.72 2.44
C LEU A 132 8.88 -5.92 2.46
N HIS A 133 7.78 -6.62 2.69
CA HIS A 133 6.44 -6.05 2.70
C HIS A 133 6.01 -5.77 4.13
N TYR A 134 5.45 -4.59 4.36
CA TYR A 134 5.01 -4.15 5.68
C TYR A 134 3.64 -3.49 5.61
N LEU A 135 2.79 -3.84 6.56
CA LEU A 135 1.61 -3.06 6.91
C LEU A 135 2.04 -1.96 7.88
N TYR A 136 1.66 -0.73 7.58
CA TYR A 136 1.70 0.41 8.48
C TYR A 136 0.28 0.83 8.83
N TYR A 137 0.04 1.18 10.08
CA TYR A 137 -1.22 1.79 10.47
C TYR A 137 -1.05 2.83 11.57
N SER A 138 -1.93 3.82 11.57
CA SER A 138 -2.04 4.86 12.59
C SER A 138 -3.50 5.01 12.99
N THR A 139 -3.77 5.22 14.27
CA THR A 139 -5.12 5.47 14.82
C THR A 139 -5.32 6.92 15.26
N ASP A 140 -4.28 7.75 15.18
CA ASP A 140 -4.23 9.13 15.69
C ASP A 140 -4.05 10.18 14.59
N GLY A 141 -4.38 9.82 13.34
CA GLY A 141 -4.28 10.71 12.20
C GLY A 141 -2.83 10.90 11.74
N GLY A 142 -2.04 9.83 11.76
CA GLY A 142 -0.66 9.82 11.26
C GLY A 142 0.38 10.46 12.18
N LYS A 143 0.06 10.73 13.46
CA LYS A 143 1.02 11.26 14.43
C LYS A 143 1.96 10.17 14.95
N SER A 144 1.42 8.97 15.19
CA SER A 144 2.17 7.78 15.53
C SER A 144 1.79 6.61 14.62
N TRP A 145 2.75 5.73 14.37
CA TRP A 145 2.61 4.61 13.43
C TRP A 145 3.04 3.31 14.08
N HIS A 146 2.22 2.29 13.87
CA HIS A 146 2.55 0.91 14.13
C HIS A 146 2.85 0.21 12.81
N ASN A 147 3.69 -0.82 12.86
CA ASN A 147 4.01 -1.59 11.67
C ASN A 147 4.06 -3.09 11.95
N ARG A 148 3.91 -3.85 10.86
CA ARG A 148 3.96 -5.30 10.91
C ARG A 148 4.51 -5.85 9.61
N LYS A 149 5.54 -6.70 9.72
CA LYS A 149 6.08 -7.43 8.58
C LYS A 149 5.02 -8.41 8.05
N LEU A 150 4.88 -8.45 6.73
CA LEU A 150 3.99 -9.34 6.01
C LEU A 150 4.79 -10.47 5.32
N PRO A 151 4.13 -11.57 4.94
CA PRO A 151 4.64 -12.46 3.90
C PRO A 151 4.94 -11.67 2.62
N ARG A 152 5.86 -12.19 1.82
CA ARG A 152 6.15 -11.60 0.51
C ARG A 152 5.05 -11.98 -0.48
N PHE A 153 4.58 -10.99 -1.24
CA PHE A 153 3.65 -11.17 -2.34
C PHE A 153 4.24 -10.60 -3.63
N SER A 154 3.83 -11.11 -4.79
CA SER A 154 4.13 -10.48 -6.09
C SER A 154 3.28 -9.23 -6.29
N GLU A 155 2.01 -9.30 -5.88
CA GLU A 155 1.09 -8.18 -5.80
C GLU A 155 0.25 -8.29 -4.53
N GLU A 156 -0.17 -7.16 -3.97
CA GLU A 156 -1.03 -7.13 -2.81
C GLU A 156 -2.01 -5.96 -2.88
N ARG A 157 -3.19 -6.14 -2.27
CA ARG A 157 -4.24 -5.12 -2.18
C ARG A 157 -4.78 -5.01 -0.76
N LEU A 158 -5.07 -3.79 -0.36
CA LEU A 158 -5.60 -3.45 0.95
C LEU A 158 -7.12 -3.24 0.86
N MET A 159 -7.84 -3.78 1.84
CA MET A 159 -9.25 -3.44 2.09
C MET A 159 -9.45 -3.23 3.58
N VAL A 160 -10.16 -2.16 3.94
CA VAL A 160 -10.53 -1.89 5.33
C VAL A 160 -12.06 -1.92 5.42
N THR A 161 -12.54 -2.66 6.42
CA THR A 161 -13.97 -2.83 6.75
C THR A 161 -14.26 -2.20 8.10
N GLU A 162 -15.50 -2.26 8.57
CA GLU A 162 -15.88 -1.77 9.90
C GLU A 162 -15.09 -2.45 11.02
N ASP A 163 -14.80 -3.74 10.90
CA ASP A 163 -14.22 -4.56 11.98
C ASP A 163 -12.81 -5.10 11.66
N LYS A 164 -12.38 -5.07 10.39
CA LYS A 164 -11.11 -5.69 9.96
C LYS A 164 -10.31 -4.87 8.94
N ILE A 165 -9.00 -5.08 8.98
CA ILE A 165 -8.09 -4.82 7.86
C ILE A 165 -7.86 -6.16 7.16
N LEU A 166 -8.06 -6.19 5.84
CA LEU A 166 -7.81 -7.33 4.97
C LEU A 166 -6.69 -6.99 3.99
N ILE A 167 -5.80 -7.96 3.77
CA ILE A 167 -4.77 -7.89 2.73
C ILE A 167 -4.95 -9.09 1.83
N LEU A 168 -5.23 -8.83 0.55
CA LEU A 168 -5.21 -9.84 -0.49
C LEU A 168 -3.82 -9.88 -1.10
N GLY A 169 -3.10 -10.99 -0.93
CA GLY A 169 -1.77 -11.20 -1.50
C GLY A 169 -1.78 -12.25 -2.62
N LEU A 170 -1.16 -11.92 -3.75
CA LEU A 170 -0.95 -12.82 -4.88
C LEU A 170 0.51 -13.29 -4.88
N ASP A 171 0.74 -14.56 -5.20
CA ASP A 171 2.08 -15.11 -5.43
C ASP A 171 2.10 -15.86 -6.78
N GLU A 172 2.99 -15.42 -7.67
CA GLU A 172 3.14 -15.96 -9.04
C GLU A 172 3.92 -17.27 -9.11
N TYR A 173 4.34 -17.85 -7.97
CA TYR A 173 4.93 -19.18 -7.96
C TYR A 173 3.88 -20.30 -8.12
N SER A 174 3.65 -20.73 -9.35
CA SER A 174 3.66 -22.18 -9.60
C SER A 174 3.97 -22.54 -11.05
N GLN A 175 4.90 -23.47 -11.21
CA GLN A 175 5.00 -24.32 -12.40
C GLN A 175 3.58 -24.72 -12.83
N LYS A 176 3.19 -24.39 -14.07
CA LYS A 176 1.85 -24.64 -14.71
C LYS A 176 0.84 -23.47 -14.71
N GLY A 177 1.27 -22.21 -14.50
CA GLY A 177 0.43 -21.04 -14.84
C GLY A 177 -0.77 -20.83 -13.91
N ARG A 178 -0.60 -21.12 -12.61
CA ARG A 178 -1.62 -20.88 -11.59
C ARG A 178 -1.12 -19.81 -10.61
N ILE A 179 -2.04 -18.94 -10.18
CA ILE A 179 -1.77 -17.87 -9.21
C ILE A 179 -2.20 -18.36 -7.83
N LEU A 180 -1.31 -18.21 -6.85
CA LEU A 180 -1.67 -18.43 -5.46
C LEU A 180 -2.29 -17.17 -4.89
N VAL A 181 -3.41 -17.31 -4.19
CA VAL A 181 -4.06 -16.21 -3.48
C VAL A 181 -4.07 -16.50 -1.99
N SER A 182 -3.66 -15.51 -1.19
CA SER A 182 -3.72 -15.52 0.27
C SER A 182 -4.52 -14.33 0.77
N ILE A 183 -5.34 -14.54 1.80
CA ILE A 183 -6.04 -13.45 2.50
C ILE A 183 -5.53 -13.40 3.93
N LEU A 184 -4.93 -12.27 4.29
CA LEU A 184 -4.55 -11.96 5.66
C LEU A 184 -5.61 -11.05 6.27
N THR A 185 -6.02 -11.34 7.50
CA THR A 185 -6.97 -10.51 8.22
C THR A 185 -6.46 -10.15 9.61
N MET A 186 -6.72 -8.91 10.03
CA MET A 186 -6.52 -8.49 11.41
C MET A 186 -7.69 -7.61 11.87
N PRO A 187 -8.02 -7.61 13.17
CA PRO A 187 -9.01 -6.69 13.71
C PRO A 187 -8.65 -5.23 13.40
N ARG A 188 -9.64 -4.41 13.08
CA ARG A 188 -9.47 -2.98 12.88
C ARG A 188 -8.94 -2.36 14.18
N PRO A 189 -7.81 -1.64 14.14
CA PRO A 189 -7.28 -0.96 15.31
C PRO A 189 -8.30 0.04 15.86
N LYS A 190 -8.54 -0.01 17.17
CA LYS A 190 -9.36 0.97 17.88
C LYS A 190 -8.47 2.12 18.38
N ARG A 191 -9.06 3.31 18.49
CA ARG A 191 -8.43 4.42 19.24
C ARG A 191 -8.20 4.05 20.69
#